data_AF-A0AAW8F3Q6-F1
#
_entry.id   AF-A0AAW8F3Q6-F1
#
_cell.length_a   1.000
_cell.length_b   1.000
_cell.length_c   1.000
_cell.angle_alpha   90.00
_cell.angle_beta   90.00
_cell.angle_gamma   90.00
#
_symmetry.space_group_name_H-M   'P 1'
#
loop_
_entity.id
_entity.type
_entity.pdbx_description
1 polymer ?
#
loop_
_entity_poly.entity_id
_entity_poly.type
_entity_poly.pdbx_seq_one_letter_code
_entity_poly.pdbx_strand_id
1 'polypeptide(L)'
;MLFDVPLPGSAGARITGVVDWAATSWGPADLDVAHCSTHLALLHGPVWGLRFAEAYEEAGGVLAAAASERLHWQVRDALASSEDVQSVAQPWREAGRTELTTRAVEQRLDAYVTGLMDTLG
;
A
#
# COMPACT_ATOMS: atom_id res chain seq x y z
N MET A 1 -31.61 13.06 3.10
CA MET A 1 -31.57 11.85 2.26
C MET A 1 -30.25 11.87 1.49
N LEU A 2 -29.24 11.08 1.89
CA LEU A 2 -27.97 11.00 1.12
C LEU A 2 -27.28 9.63 1.17
N PHE A 3 -27.93 8.60 1.73
CA PHE A 3 -27.28 7.29 1.96
C PHE A 3 -28.05 6.09 1.39
N ASP A 4 -29.18 6.30 0.71
CA ASP A 4 -29.87 5.22 0.00
C ASP A 4 -29.44 5.20 -1.46
N VAL A 5 -28.26 4.63 -1.72
CA VAL A 5 -27.92 4.10 -3.05
C VAL A 5 -27.44 2.66 -2.85
N PRO A 6 -28.20 1.65 -3.30
CA PRO A 6 -27.76 0.27 -3.20
C PRO A 6 -26.63 0.03 -4.21
N LEU A 7 -25.59 -0.71 -3.80
CA LEU A 7 -24.49 -1.12 -4.66
C LEU A 7 -24.61 -2.62 -4.99
N PRO A 8 -25.00 -3.00 -6.23
CA PRO A 8 -24.82 -4.36 -6.69
C PRO A 8 -23.68 -4.45 -7.71
N GLY A 9 -22.69 -5.29 -7.38
CA GLY A 9 -21.64 -5.79 -8.28
C GLY A 9 -20.34 -4.99 -8.26
N SER A 10 -19.21 -5.67 -8.42
CA SER A 10 -17.86 -5.06 -8.52
C SER A 10 -17.71 -4.04 -9.66
N ALA A 11 -18.72 -3.90 -10.52
CA ALA A 11 -18.86 -2.81 -11.48
C ALA A 11 -19.29 -1.45 -10.86
N GLY A 12 -19.52 -1.38 -9.54
CA GLY A 12 -20.12 -0.22 -8.86
C GLY A 12 -19.29 0.46 -7.77
N ALA A 13 -18.07 -0.01 -7.45
CA ALA A 13 -17.25 0.65 -6.44
C ALA A 13 -16.69 1.99 -6.98
N ARG A 14 -17.14 3.11 -6.41
CA ARG A 14 -16.69 4.46 -6.76
C ARG A 14 -16.07 5.14 -5.54
N ILE A 15 -14.92 5.77 -5.73
CA ILE A 15 -14.32 6.65 -4.71
C ILE A 15 -15.27 7.84 -4.50
N THR A 16 -15.82 7.97 -3.29
CA THR A 16 -16.74 9.06 -2.92
C THR A 16 -16.02 10.25 -2.28
N GLY A 17 -14.78 10.06 -1.84
CA GLY A 17 -13.92 11.09 -1.30
C GLY A 17 -12.55 10.53 -0.92
N VAL A 18 -11.57 11.43 -0.86
CA VAL A 18 -10.24 11.17 -0.27
C VAL A 18 -10.14 12.09 0.94
N VAL A 19 -9.81 11.53 2.09
CA VAL A 19 -9.80 12.23 3.39
C VAL A 19 -8.40 12.15 4.01
N ASP A 20 -8.23 12.74 5.20
CA ASP A 20 -6.96 12.74 5.94
C ASP A 20 -5.79 13.42 5.20
N TRP A 21 -6.03 14.63 4.70
CA TRP A 21 -5.05 15.40 3.94
C TRP A 21 -3.97 16.10 4.80
N ALA A 22 -3.93 15.84 6.11
CA ALA A 22 -3.07 16.56 7.05
C ALA A 22 -1.57 16.44 6.72
N ALA A 23 -1.16 15.30 6.13
CA ALA A 23 0.23 15.01 5.77
C ALA A 23 0.57 15.33 4.30
N THR A 24 -0.33 15.95 3.54
CA THR A 24 -0.10 16.17 2.10
C THR A 24 1.01 17.17 1.82
N SER A 25 1.83 16.85 0.82
CA SER A 25 3.04 17.61 0.50
C SER A 25 3.41 17.44 -0.99
N TRP A 26 4.45 18.16 -1.41
CA TRP A 26 5.03 17.98 -2.74
C TRP A 26 6.04 16.83 -2.73
N GLY A 27 5.91 15.92 -3.69
CA GLY A 27 6.81 14.78 -3.85
C GLY A 27 6.60 14.08 -5.19
N PRO A 28 7.45 13.09 -5.52
CA PRO A 28 7.24 12.22 -6.67
C PRO A 28 6.05 11.29 -6.42
N ALA A 29 5.33 10.92 -7.49
CA ALA A 29 4.25 9.93 -7.41
C ALA A 29 4.75 8.58 -6.87
N ASP A 30 6.03 8.25 -7.10
CA ASP A 30 6.70 7.06 -6.58
C ASP A 30 6.62 6.95 -5.04
N LEU A 31 6.59 8.08 -4.32
CA LEU A 31 6.41 8.07 -2.86
C LEU A 31 5.01 7.57 -2.47
N ASP A 32 3.97 8.11 -3.12
CA ASP A 32 2.58 7.70 -2.86
C ASP A 32 2.34 6.25 -3.29
N VAL A 33 2.92 5.84 -4.43
CA VAL A 33 2.82 4.46 -4.92
C VAL A 33 3.55 3.49 -4.01
N ALA A 34 4.73 3.86 -3.49
CA ALA A 34 5.43 3.05 -2.49
C ALA A 34 4.57 2.88 -1.23
N HIS A 35 3.97 3.97 -0.74
CA HIS A 35 3.11 3.95 0.44
C HIS A 35 1.87 3.05 0.27
N CYS A 36 1.19 3.14 -0.87
CA CYS A 36 0.09 2.24 -1.21
C CYS A 36 0.56 0.78 -1.34
N SER A 37 1.71 0.55 -1.97
CA SER A 37 2.28 -0.78 -2.16
C SER A 37 2.57 -1.46 -0.82
N THR A 38 3.24 -0.75 0.09
CA THR A 38 3.53 -1.26 1.44
C THR A 38 2.24 -1.60 2.17
N HIS A 39 1.27 -0.67 2.23
CA HIS A 39 0.01 -0.92 2.94
C HIS A 39 -0.79 -2.09 2.35
N LEU A 40 -0.83 -2.24 1.03
CA LEU A 40 -1.45 -3.39 0.37
C LEU A 40 -0.72 -4.69 0.72
N ALA A 41 0.61 -4.69 0.77
CA ALA A 41 1.40 -5.83 1.22
C ALA A 41 1.05 -6.23 2.66
N LEU A 42 0.95 -5.26 3.57
CA LEU A 42 0.62 -5.50 4.97
C LEU A 42 -0.81 -6.02 5.14
N LEU A 43 -1.79 -5.40 4.47
CA LEU A 43 -3.22 -5.71 4.59
C LEU A 43 -3.63 -7.01 3.89
N HIS A 44 -3.11 -7.25 2.69
CA HIS A 44 -3.58 -8.29 1.78
C HIS A 44 -2.52 -9.35 1.43
N GLY A 45 -1.25 -9.10 1.78
CA GLY A 45 -0.12 -9.99 1.53
C GLY A 45 0.85 -9.44 0.47
N PRO A 46 2.13 -9.87 0.50
CA PRO A 46 3.24 -9.22 -0.22
C PRO A 46 3.03 -9.10 -1.73
N VAL A 47 2.36 -10.08 -2.36
CA VAL A 47 2.04 -10.05 -3.80
C VAL A 47 1.23 -8.83 -4.22
N TRP A 48 0.38 -8.30 -3.32
CA TRP A 48 -0.43 -7.12 -3.62
C TRP A 48 0.39 -5.83 -3.62
N GLY A 49 1.41 -5.73 -2.78
CA GLY A 49 2.35 -4.61 -2.85
C GLY A 49 3.16 -4.63 -4.13
N LEU A 50 3.71 -5.80 -4.49
CA LEU A 50 4.50 -5.96 -5.71
C LEU A 50 3.70 -5.64 -6.99
N ARG A 51 2.41 -5.98 -7.02
CA ARG A 51 1.53 -5.72 -8.17
C ARG A 51 1.06 -4.28 -8.31
N PHE A 52 1.11 -3.48 -7.24
CA PHE A 52 0.43 -2.18 -7.25
C PHE A 52 1.08 -1.17 -8.18
N ALA A 53 2.43 -1.15 -8.25
CA ALA A 53 3.14 -0.25 -9.16
C ALA A 53 2.79 -0.53 -10.63
N GLU A 54 2.71 -1.81 -11.02
CA GLU A 54 2.27 -2.23 -12.35
C GLU A 54 0.82 -1.77 -12.63
N ALA A 55 -0.09 -2.03 -11.70
CA ALA A 55 -1.49 -1.62 -11.83
C ALA A 55 -1.66 -0.09 -11.91
N TYR A 56 -0.81 0.68 -11.22
CA TYR A 56 -0.79 2.13 -11.29
C TYR A 56 -0.39 2.64 -12.69
N GLU A 57 0.65 2.06 -13.28
CA GLU A 57 1.07 2.39 -14.65
C GLU A 57 0.02 1.93 -15.68
N GLU A 58 -0.58 0.75 -15.52
CA GLU A 58 -1.69 0.27 -16.37
C GLU A 58 -2.90 1.22 -16.34
N ALA A 59 -3.15 1.89 -15.22
CA ALA A 59 -4.19 2.91 -15.08
C ALA A 59 -3.80 4.28 -15.66
N GLY A 60 -2.61 4.41 -16.28
CA GLY A 60 -2.10 5.64 -16.88
C GLY A 60 -1.27 6.51 -15.93
N GLY A 61 -0.94 6.00 -14.74
CA GLY A 61 0.00 6.62 -13.83
C GLY A 61 1.42 6.67 -14.42
N VAL A 62 2.19 7.67 -14.01
CA VAL A 62 3.57 7.86 -14.49
C VAL A 62 4.51 7.81 -13.29
N LEU A 63 5.42 6.85 -13.31
CA LEU A 63 6.49 6.68 -12.32
C LEU A 63 7.83 7.11 -12.90
N ALA A 64 8.85 7.22 -12.04
CA ALA A 64 10.22 7.50 -12.46
C ALA A 64 10.68 6.57 -13.59
N ALA A 65 11.46 7.05 -14.56
CA ALA A 65 11.89 6.19 -15.67
C ALA A 65 12.91 5.13 -15.23
N ALA A 66 13.75 5.46 -14.24
CA ALA A 66 14.76 4.57 -13.72
C ALA A 66 14.16 3.61 -12.68
N ALA A 67 14.30 2.30 -12.89
CA ALA A 67 13.85 1.29 -11.94
C ALA A 67 14.47 1.46 -10.55
N SER A 68 15.72 1.93 -10.47
CA SER A 68 16.38 2.20 -9.20
C SER A 68 15.76 3.35 -8.40
N GLU A 69 15.19 4.35 -9.08
CA GLU A 69 14.48 5.46 -8.41
C GLU A 69 13.14 4.98 -7.85
N ARG A 70 12.42 4.14 -8.59
CA ARG A 70 11.19 3.48 -8.10
C ARG A 70 11.49 2.63 -6.87
N LEU A 71 12.50 1.76 -6.98
CA LEU A 71 12.90 0.84 -5.92
C LEU A 71 13.37 1.58 -4.66
N HIS A 72 14.07 2.71 -4.82
CA HIS A 72 14.46 3.56 -3.69
C HIS A 72 13.26 3.91 -2.81
N TRP A 73 12.16 4.39 -3.41
CA TRP A 73 10.96 4.76 -2.66
C TRP A 73 10.25 3.56 -2.04
N GLN A 74 10.14 2.45 -2.78
CA GLN A 74 9.53 1.21 -2.29
C GLN A 74 10.26 0.66 -1.06
N VAL A 75 11.60 0.62 -1.10
CA VAL A 75 12.40 0.15 0.04
C VAL A 75 12.35 1.16 1.19
N ARG A 76 12.46 2.46 0.90
CA ARG A 76 12.42 3.52 1.93
C ARG A 76 11.11 3.49 2.72
N ASP A 77 9.97 3.40 2.04
CA ASP A 77 8.66 3.39 2.70
C ASP A 77 8.42 2.11 3.52
N ALA A 78 8.84 0.95 2.99
CA ALA A 78 8.81 -0.31 3.73
C ALA A 78 9.68 -0.26 5.00
N LEU A 79 10.87 0.35 4.91
CA LEU A 79 11.76 0.51 6.07
C LEU A 79 11.17 1.45 7.11
N ALA A 80 10.59 2.58 6.69
CA ALA A 80 9.88 3.49 7.60
C ALA A 80 8.72 2.78 8.30
N SER A 81 7.95 1.97 7.57
CA SER A 81 6.84 1.19 8.13
C SER A 81 7.28 0.13 9.14
N SER A 82 8.54 -0.33 9.07
CA SER A 82 9.07 -1.35 9.99
C SER A 82 9.14 -0.87 11.45
N GLU A 83 9.25 0.44 11.66
CA GLU A 83 9.31 1.05 13.00
C GLU A 83 7.93 1.13 13.67
N ASP A 84 6.85 1.06 12.87
CA ASP A 84 5.48 1.35 13.30
C ASP A 84 4.51 0.16 13.15
N VAL A 85 5.01 -1.04 12.84
CA VAL A 85 4.18 -2.22 12.51
C VAL A 85 3.11 -2.51 13.58
N GLN A 86 3.44 -2.39 14.86
CA GLN A 86 2.47 -2.59 15.94
C GLN A 86 1.35 -1.54 15.91
N SER A 87 1.73 -0.26 15.78
CA SER A 87 0.80 0.88 15.76
C SER A 87 -0.15 0.80 14.57
N VAL A 88 0.33 0.32 13.43
CA VAL A 88 -0.46 0.13 12.20
C VAL A 88 -1.37 -1.10 12.30
N ALA A 89 -0.87 -2.20 12.86
CA ALA A 89 -1.63 -3.45 12.95
C ALA A 89 -2.81 -3.36 13.93
N GLN A 90 -2.67 -2.61 15.03
CA GLN A 90 -3.67 -2.56 16.09
C GLN A 90 -5.06 -2.09 15.60
N PRO A 91 -5.20 -0.94 14.91
CA PRO A 91 -6.49 -0.47 14.40
C PRO A 91 -7.17 -1.47 13.46
N TRP A 92 -6.40 -2.19 12.62
CA TRP A 92 -6.98 -3.17 11.71
C TRP A 92 -7.57 -4.36 12.44
N ARG A 93 -6.91 -4.84 13.49
CA ARG A 93 -7.45 -5.91 14.34
C ARG A 93 -8.70 -5.46 15.06
N GLU A 94 -8.70 -4.24 15.60
CA GLU A 94 -9.87 -3.64 16.27
C GLU A 94 -11.05 -3.47 15.30
N ALA A 95 -10.77 -3.20 14.01
CA ALA A 95 -11.75 -3.19 12.93
C ALA A 95 -12.18 -4.59 12.43
N GLY A 96 -11.72 -5.68 13.07
CA GLY A 96 -12.16 -7.04 12.80
C GLY A 96 -11.21 -7.90 11.96
N ARG A 97 -10.07 -7.36 11.50
CA ARG A 97 -9.01 -8.12 10.80
C ARG A 97 -8.07 -8.79 11.81
N THR A 98 -8.60 -9.71 12.61
CA THR A 98 -7.90 -10.32 13.74
C THR A 98 -6.67 -11.14 13.34
N GLU A 99 -6.58 -11.55 12.07
CA GLU A 99 -5.42 -12.24 11.51
C GLU A 99 -4.19 -11.34 11.35
N LEU A 100 -4.38 -10.01 11.32
CA LEU A 100 -3.31 -9.02 11.20
C LEU A 100 -2.64 -8.76 12.55
N THR A 101 -2.14 -9.83 13.19
CA THR A 101 -1.27 -9.70 14.36
C THR A 101 0.02 -8.96 14.01
N THR A 102 0.66 -8.29 14.97
CA THR A 102 1.96 -7.62 14.75
C THR A 102 2.95 -8.54 14.05
N ARG A 103 3.08 -9.79 14.54
CA ARG A 103 3.97 -10.78 13.93
C ARG A 103 3.60 -11.13 12.49
N ALA A 104 2.31 -11.26 12.18
CA ALA A 104 1.86 -11.55 10.82
C ALA A 104 2.15 -10.39 9.87
N VAL A 105 1.99 -9.15 10.34
CA VAL A 105 2.28 -7.94 9.55
C VAL A 105 3.80 -7.79 9.34
N GLU A 106 4.63 -8.04 10.36
CA GLU A 106 6.09 -8.11 10.22
C GLU A 106 6.52 -9.14 9.16
N GLN A 107 5.98 -10.36 9.21
CA GLN A 107 6.30 -11.41 8.23
C GLN A 107 5.91 -11.00 6.80
N ARG A 108 4.81 -10.28 6.63
CA ARG A 108 4.39 -9.76 5.31
C ARG A 108 5.32 -8.66 4.84
N LEU A 109 5.76 -7.78 5.74
CA LEU A 109 6.74 -6.75 5.43
C LEU A 109 8.09 -7.36 5.01
N ASP A 110 8.59 -8.34 5.77
CA ASP A 110 9.83 -9.07 5.47
C ASP A 110 9.75 -9.73 4.09
N ALA A 111 8.65 -10.41 3.79
CA ALA A 111 8.42 -11.06 2.50
C ALA A 111 8.29 -10.06 1.34
N TYR A 112 7.66 -8.90 1.59
CA TYR A 112 7.54 -7.84 0.59
C TYR A 112 8.90 -7.23 0.26
N VAL A 113 9.69 -6.86 1.28
CA VAL A 113 11.05 -6.34 1.09
C VAL A 113 11.95 -7.37 0.41
N THR A 114 11.87 -8.64 0.79
CA THR A 114 12.61 -9.71 0.11
C THR A 114 12.24 -9.77 -1.38
N GLY A 115 10.94 -9.75 -1.70
CA GLY A 115 10.48 -9.74 -3.09
C GLY A 115 10.93 -8.51 -3.88
N LEU A 116 11.00 -7.34 -3.25
CA LEU A 116 11.57 -6.13 -3.87
C LEU A 116 13.06 -6.33 -4.18
N MET A 117 13.83 -6.87 -3.24
CA MET A 117 15.27 -7.08 -3.42
C MET A 117 15.59 -8.15 -4.46
N ASP A 118 14.74 -9.16 -4.61
CA ASP A 118 14.90 -10.20 -5.64
C ASP A 118 14.75 -9.62 -7.06
N THR A 119 14.10 -8.46 -7.25
CA THR A 119 14.00 -7.80 -8.56
C THR A 119 15.32 -7.22 -9.07
N LEU A 120 16.34 -7.15 -8.21
CA LEU A 120 17.69 -6.70 -8.56
C LEU A 120 18.60 -7.82 -9.10
N GLY A 121 18.14 -9.08 -9.05
CA GLY A 121 18.90 -10.29 -9.39
C GLY A 121 18.62 -10.86 -10.77
#